data_AF-A0A7J4NVE6-F1
#
_entry.id   AF-A0A7J4NVE6-F1
#
_cell.length_a   1.000
_cell.length_b   1.000
_cell.length_c   1.000
_cell.angle_alpha   90.00
_cell.angle_beta   90.00
_cell.angle_gamma   90.00
#
_symmetry.space_group_name_H-M   'P 1'
#
loop_
_entity.id
_entity.type
_entity.pdbx_description
1 polymer ?
#
loop_
_entity_poly.entity_id
_entity_poly.type
_entity_poly.pdbx_seq_one_letter_code
_entity_poly.pdbx_strand_id
1 'polypeptide(L)'
;MTEFDLVIVGVGGQGAILASDIVGMAAVNEGLPVQASETHGMAQRGGSVINHVRLDCRYGSLIPAGRADAVLGLEPAEGLRA
;
A
#
# COMPACT_ATOMS: atom_id res chain seq x y z
N MET A 1 -12.85 -5.66 13.30
CA MET A 1 -12.25 -6.66 12.40
C MET A 1 -10.96 -7.11 13.08
N THR A 2 -10.16 -8.01 12.51
CA THR A 2 -8.73 -8.05 12.88
C THR A 2 -7.99 -7.05 11.99
N GLU A 3 -6.88 -6.50 12.49
CA GLU A 3 -5.97 -5.66 11.70
C GLU A 3 -5.63 -6.34 10.36
N PHE A 4 -5.54 -5.55 9.29
CA PHE A 4 -5.17 -6.06 7.96
C PHE A 4 -4.14 -5.13 7.30
N ASP A 5 -2.99 -5.69 7.00
CA ASP A 5 -1.83 -5.01 6.43
C ASP A 5 -1.69 -5.33 4.94
N LEU A 6 -1.97 -4.34 4.09
CA LEU A 6 -1.86 -4.42 2.64
C LEU A 6 -0.65 -3.63 2.14
N VAL A 7 0.19 -4.28 1.33
CA VAL A 7 1.24 -3.62 0.56
C VAL A 7 0.83 -3.57 -0.91
N ILE A 8 0.87 -2.40 -1.53
CA ILE A 8 0.59 -2.21 -2.96
C ILE A 8 1.87 -1.73 -3.62
N VAL A 9 2.32 -2.45 -4.65
CA VAL A 9 3.55 -2.14 -5.37
C VAL A 9 3.32 -1.99 -6.87
N GLY A 10 4.09 -1.14 -7.51
CA GLY A 10 4.04 -0.94 -8.95
C GLY A 10 5.04 0.12 -9.39
N VAL A 11 4.99 0.47 -10.67
CA VAL A 11 5.82 1.56 -11.20
C VAL A 11 5.01 2.83 -11.42
N GLY A 12 5.69 3.98 -11.44
CA GLY A 12 5.07 5.28 -11.69
C GLY A 12 4.18 5.28 -12.94
N GLY A 13 2.92 5.71 -12.78
CA GLY A 13 1.91 5.74 -13.83
C GLY A 13 0.90 4.59 -13.83
N GLN A 14 1.07 3.57 -12.98
CA GLN A 14 0.13 2.42 -12.91
C GLN A 14 -1.04 2.61 -11.95
N GLY A 15 -1.04 3.69 -11.16
CA GLY A 15 -2.14 3.99 -10.23
C GLY A 15 -2.02 3.34 -8.85
N ALA A 16 -0.82 2.95 -8.39
CA ALA A 16 -0.61 2.40 -7.04
C ALA A 16 -1.13 3.32 -5.93
N ILE A 17 -0.90 4.64 -6.06
CA ILE A 17 -1.37 5.65 -5.09
C ILE A 17 -2.90 5.71 -5.10
N LEU A 18 -3.50 5.80 -6.29
CA LEU A 18 -4.95 5.79 -6.43
C LEU A 18 -5.59 4.52 -5.85
N ALA A 19 -4.99 3.35 -6.07
CA ALA A 19 -5.47 2.10 -5.49
C ALA A 19 -5.42 2.11 -3.95
N SER A 20 -4.32 2.61 -3.38
CA SER A 20 -4.16 2.82 -1.93
C SER A 20 -5.24 3.76 -1.39
N ASP A 21 -5.47 4.89 -2.05
CA ASP A 21 -6.49 5.88 -1.65
C ASP A 21 -7.90 5.30 -1.70
N ILE A 22 -8.23 4.54 -2.75
CA ILE A 22 -9.55 3.90 -2.88
C ILE A 22 -9.79 2.92 -1.73
N VAL A 23 -8.80 2.08 -1.40
CA VAL A 23 -8.91 1.10 -0.30
C VAL A 23 -9.02 1.82 1.04
N GLY A 24 -8.15 2.80 1.30
CA GLY A 24 -8.17 3.58 2.53
C GLY A 24 -9.48 4.35 2.73
N MET A 25 -9.97 5.01 1.68
CA MET A 25 -11.23 5.75 1.72
C MET A 25 -12.43 4.82 1.94
N ALA A 26 -12.44 3.64 1.31
CA ALA A 26 -13.48 2.64 1.55
C ALA A 26 -13.50 2.21 3.02
N ALA A 27 -12.35 1.94 3.62
CA ALA A 27 -12.25 1.59 5.04
C ALA A 27 -12.66 2.74 5.98
N VAL A 28 -12.28 3.98 5.66
CA VAL A 28 -12.74 5.18 6.39
C VAL A 28 -14.27 5.33 6.32
N ASN A 29 -14.87 5.08 5.14
CA ASN A 29 -16.32 5.12 4.96
C ASN A 29 -17.05 4.04 5.77
N GLU A 30 -16.39 2.92 6.06
CA GLU A 30 -16.89 1.88 6.97
C GLU A 30 -16.59 2.17 8.46
N GLY A 31 -15.97 3.31 8.77
CA GLY A 31 -15.65 3.71 10.14
C GLY A 31 -14.41 3.04 10.73
N LEU A 32 -13.56 2.43 9.90
CA LEU A 32 -12.31 1.80 10.32
C LEU A 32 -11.18 2.83 10.40
N PRO A 33 -10.30 2.77 11.42
CA PRO A 33 -9.07 3.56 11.42
C PRO A 33 -8.12 3.04 10.34
N VAL A 34 -7.49 3.97 9.61
CA VAL A 34 -6.55 3.66 8.52
C VAL A 34 -5.24 4.39 8.77
N GLN A 35 -4.13 3.68 8.56
CA GLN A 35 -2.80 4.26 8.50
C GLN A 35 -2.20 3.94 7.14
N ALA A 36 -1.73 4.97 6.43
CA ALA A 36 -1.13 4.79 5.12
C ALA A 36 0.21 5.52 5.01
N SER A 37 1.13 4.94 4.25
CA SER A 37 2.40 5.56 3.90
C SER A 37 2.77 5.16 2.48
N GLU A 38 3.26 6.10 1.70
CA GLU A 38 3.78 5.87 0.36
C GLU A 38 5.28 6.12 0.34
N THR A 39 6.00 5.30 -0.41
CA THR A 39 7.40 5.53 -0.79
C THR A 39 7.46 5.51 -2.30
N HIS A 40 7.89 6.62 -2.90
CA HIS A 40 8.07 6.73 -4.34
C HIS A 40 9.56 6.90 -4.67
N GLY A 41 10.04 6.12 -5.63
CA GLY A 41 11.37 6.34 -6.21
C GLY A 41 11.45 7.71 -6.87
N MET A 42 12.61 8.37 -6.76
CA MET A 42 12.87 9.69 -7.38
C MET A 42 13.01 9.62 -8.92
N ALA A 43 12.73 8.47 -9.53
CA ALA A 43 12.88 8.30 -10.97
C ALA A 43 11.70 8.94 -11.72
N GLN A 44 12.04 9.71 -12.75
CA GLN A 44 11.08 10.52 -13.52
C GLN A 44 10.05 9.70 -14.31
N ARG A 45 10.37 8.43 -14.65
CA ARG A 45 9.48 7.40 -15.20
C ARG A 45 9.97 6.02 -14.77
N GLY A 46 9.04 5.09 -14.50
CA GLY A 46 9.38 3.71 -14.15
C GLY A 46 10.00 3.53 -12.76
N GLY A 47 9.93 4.54 -11.89
CA GLY A 47 10.34 4.42 -10.49
C GLY A 47 9.40 3.48 -9.73
N SER A 48 9.98 2.65 -8.86
CA SER A 48 9.24 1.82 -7.91
C SER A 48 8.39 2.69 -6.99
N VAL A 49 7.16 2.26 -6.77
CA VAL A 49 6.20 2.85 -5.84
C VAL A 49 5.75 1.75 -4.90
N ILE A 50 5.84 2.00 -3.61
CA ILE A 50 5.43 1.08 -2.54
C ILE A 50 4.49 1.82 -1.62
N ASN A 51 3.27 1.32 -1.49
CA ASN A 51 2.25 1.86 -0.59
C ASN A 51 1.91 0.85 0.49
N HIS A 52 1.96 1.31 1.73
CA HIS A 52 1.52 0.57 2.91
C HIS A 52 0.13 1.09 3.30
N VAL A 53 -0.83 0.17 3.44
CA VAL A 53 -2.20 0.47 3.88
C VAL A 53 -2.55 -0.48 5.02
N ARG A 54 -2.72 0.07 6.22
CA ARG A 54 -3.05 -0.69 7.43
C ARG A 54 -4.47 -0.38 7.84
N LEU A 55 -5.34 -1.38 7.80
CA LEU A 55 -6.76 -1.28 8.11
C LEU A 55 -7.03 -1.76 9.54
N ASP A 56 -7.87 -1.04 10.26
CA ASP A 56 -8.18 -1.28 11.69
C ASP A 56 -6.92 -1.19 12.60
N CYS A 57 -5.84 -0.56 12.12
CA CYS A 57 -4.57 -0.39 12.82
C CYS A 57 -4.52 0.94 13.59
N ARG A 58 -3.95 0.92 14.81
CA ARG A 58 -3.72 2.12 15.64
C ARG A 58 -2.24 2.49 15.81
N TYR A 59 -1.34 1.79 15.13
CA TYR A 59 0.11 1.98 15.21
C TYR A 59 0.66 2.83 14.05
N GLY A 60 1.97 2.78 13.81
CA GLY A 60 2.60 3.47 12.68
C GLY A 60 2.18 2.90 11.32
N SER A 61 2.34 3.71 10.28
CA SER A 61 1.87 3.42 8.92
C SER A 61 2.74 2.44 8.13
N LEU A 62 3.98 2.21 8.54
CA LEU A 62 4.89 1.28 7.86
C LEU A 62 4.63 -0.17 8.28
N ILE A 63 4.42 -1.04 7.29
CA ILE A 63 4.31 -2.49 7.50
C ILE A 63 5.74 -3.06 7.50
N PRO A 64 6.18 -3.78 8.55
CA PRO A 64 7.49 -4.39 8.57
C PRO A 64 7.65 -5.48 7.49
N ALA A 65 8.87 -5.68 7.02
CA ALA A 65 9.16 -6.72 6.03
C ALA A 65 8.68 -8.11 6.50
N GLY A 66 8.01 -8.84 5.61
CA GLY A 66 7.43 -10.16 5.90
C GLY A 66 6.22 -10.15 6.84
N ARG A 67 5.59 -8.99 7.07
CA ARG A 67 4.41 -8.85 7.94
C ARG A 67 3.13 -8.45 7.22
N ALA A 68 3.17 -8.22 5.91
CA ALA A 68 1.96 -7.94 5.15
C ALA A 68 1.05 -9.18 5.11
N ASP A 69 -0.26 -8.98 5.28
CA ASP A 69 -1.26 -10.01 5.08
C ASP A 69 -1.51 -10.25 3.58
N ALA A 70 -1.36 -9.20 2.78
CA ALA A 70 -1.46 -9.27 1.32
C ALA A 70 -0.50 -8.30 0.61
N VAL A 71 -0.07 -8.73 -0.59
CA VAL A 71 0.68 -7.90 -1.53
C VAL A 71 -0.10 -7.80 -2.83
N LEU A 72 -0.35 -6.58 -3.29
CA LEU A 72 -0.94 -6.28 -4.58
C LEU A 72 0.14 -5.71 -5.52
N GLY A 73 0.63 -6.53 -6.43
CA GLY A 73 1.55 -6.10 -7.49
C GLY A 73 0.81 -5.63 -8.74
N LEU A 74 1.01 -4.37 -9.14
CA LEU A 74 0.50 -3.81 -10.39
C LEU A 74 1.39 -4.15 -11.61
N GLU A 75 2.57 -4.69 -11.35
CA GLU A 75 3.41 -5.34 -12.36
C GLU A 75 4.27 -6.45 -11.73
N PRO A 76 4.68 -7.47 -12.51
CA PRO A 76 5.33 -8.67 -11.97
C PRO A 76 6.66 -8.44 -11.22
N ALA A 77 7.53 -7.53 -11.66
CA ALA A 77 8.86 -7.36 -11.06
C ALA A 77 8.80 -6.67 -9.69
N GLU A 78 7.97 -5.64 -9.52
CA GLU A 78 7.65 -5.05 -8.23
C GLU A 78 6.94 -6.04 -7.32
N GLY A 79 5.99 -6.82 -7.85
CA GLY A 79 5.33 -7.88 -7.09
C GLY A 79 6.30 -8.94 -6.56
N LEU A 80 7.37 -9.25 -7.29
CA LEU A 80 8.43 -10.16 -6.86
C LEU A 80 9.40 -9.53 -5.84
N ARG A 81 9.56 -8.19 -5.84
CA ARG A 81 10.45 -7.46 -4.91
C ARG A 81 9.83 -7.26 -3.53
N ALA A 82 8.51 -7.25 -3.44
CA ALA A 82 7.72 -6.89 -2.27
C ALA A 82 7.63 -7.99 -1.20
#